data_AF-A0A9P9S6B7-F1
#
_entry.id   AF-A0A9P9S6B7-F1
#
_cell.length_a   1.000
_cell.length_b   1.000
_cell.length_c   1.000
_cell.angle_alpha   90.00
_cell.angle_beta   90.00
_cell.angle_gamma   90.00
#
_symmetry.space_group_name_H-M   'P 1'
#
loop_
_entity.id
_entity.type
_entity.pdbx_description
1 polymer ?
#
loop_
_entity_poly.entity_id
_entity_poly.type
_entity_poly.pdbx_seq_one_letter_code
_entity_poly.pdbx_strand_id
1 'polypeptide(L)'
;MTYTERQADIMKKLSMEFHCVACTGRFPRAFMVTVECDHRYCADCIKTLFMQSTKDEGLYPPKCCRNPIPLAKVAKHMDVNDLATFELATIEYKTHNRTYCSNHNCGVFIVPSNIGAGTHRATCPQCGTNTCAICKNRYHNKTDCPDDPSLQQTRELARAMGWQTCFTCSRVVQLRSGCNHMTCPCGAEFCYVCGTQWKECNCEAADPNRIEERAEEIVQRDAAHLAPAERRQRVHEVFNELQENHECVHSRRFQRITDGAPRRGFRCEFCDARHHKYILQCRHCYVNVCESCRRHRI
;
A
#
# COMPACT_ATOMS: atom_id res chain seq x y z
N MET A 1 42.72 -58.82 -2.25
CA MET A 1 42.88 -57.68 -1.34
C MET A 1 42.49 -58.07 0.08
N THR A 2 43.48 -58.26 0.93
CA THR A 2 43.34 -58.57 2.36
C THR A 2 42.81 -57.35 3.12
N TYR A 3 42.35 -57.55 4.37
CA TYR A 3 41.88 -56.47 5.24
C TYR A 3 42.99 -55.43 5.52
N THR A 4 44.23 -55.91 5.71
CA THR A 4 45.42 -55.09 5.94
C THR A 4 45.81 -54.26 4.72
N GLU A 5 45.72 -54.80 3.50
CA GLU A 5 45.95 -54.04 2.26
C GLU A 5 44.91 -52.92 2.07
N ARG A 6 43.64 -53.17 2.40
CA ARG A 6 42.59 -52.14 2.37
C ARG A 6 42.83 -51.05 3.41
N GLN A 7 43.24 -51.41 4.63
CA GLN A 7 43.58 -50.45 5.69
C GLN A 7 44.77 -49.56 5.28
N ALA A 8 45.81 -50.15 4.69
CA ALA A 8 46.98 -49.41 4.23
C ALA A 8 46.66 -48.43 3.07
N ASP A 9 45.84 -48.85 2.09
CA ASP A 9 45.42 -47.97 0.99
C ASP A 9 44.51 -46.82 1.47
N ILE A 10 43.64 -47.09 2.45
CA ILE A 10 42.81 -46.07 3.11
C ILE A 10 43.69 -45.06 3.86
N MET A 11 44.66 -45.53 4.66
CA MET A 11 45.59 -44.64 5.37
C MET A 11 46.43 -43.80 4.41
N LYS A 12 46.89 -44.39 3.29
CA LYS A 12 47.62 -43.66 2.24
C LYS A 12 46.75 -42.60 1.58
N LYS A 13 45.48 -42.89 1.29
CA LYS A 13 44.53 -41.90 0.74
C LYS A 13 44.17 -40.79 1.74
N LEU A 14 44.13 -41.11 3.03
CA LEU A 14 43.90 -40.14 4.11
C LEU A 14 45.11 -39.24 4.36
N SER A 15 46.33 -39.73 4.12
CA SER A 15 47.58 -38.94 4.24
C SER A 15 47.94 -38.12 3.00
N MET A 16 47.16 -38.22 1.91
CA MET A 16 47.38 -37.37 0.73
C MET A 16 47.06 -35.91 1.02
N GLU A 17 48.05 -35.06 0.79
CA GLU A 17 47.93 -33.61 0.87
C GLU A 17 47.81 -32.97 -0.52
N PHE A 18 47.10 -31.85 -0.58
CA PHE A 18 46.93 -31.06 -1.78
C PHE A 18 47.19 -29.58 -1.50
N HIS A 19 47.65 -28.86 -2.54
CA HIS A 19 47.89 -27.42 -2.46
C HIS A 19 46.60 -26.63 -2.62
N CYS A 20 46.44 -25.59 -1.78
CA CYS A 20 45.39 -24.59 -1.90
C CYS A 20 45.78 -23.52 -2.94
N VAL A 21 44.89 -23.20 -3.87
CA VAL A 21 45.15 -22.18 -4.91
C VAL A 21 45.20 -20.75 -4.37
N ALA A 22 44.66 -20.50 -3.17
CA ALA A 22 44.59 -19.16 -2.57
C ALA A 22 45.77 -18.86 -1.63
N CYS A 23 46.06 -19.74 -0.68
CA CYS A 23 47.14 -19.53 0.29
C CYS A 23 48.41 -20.32 0.00
N THR A 24 48.43 -21.17 -1.04
CA THR A 24 49.55 -22.05 -1.43
C THR A 24 49.97 -23.12 -0.40
N GLY A 25 49.32 -23.18 0.76
CA GLY A 25 49.55 -24.21 1.79
C GLY A 25 49.11 -25.61 1.35
N ARG A 26 49.66 -26.64 2.02
CA ARG A 26 49.31 -28.05 1.84
C ARG A 26 48.39 -28.53 2.94
N PHE A 27 47.32 -29.22 2.57
CA PHE A 27 46.33 -29.73 3.53
C PHE A 27 45.85 -31.13 3.15
N PRO A 28 45.46 -31.97 4.13
CA PRO A 28 44.86 -33.27 3.87
C PRO A 28 43.56 -33.15 3.06
N ARG A 29 43.24 -34.18 2.27
CA ARG A 29 42.02 -34.23 1.43
C ARG A 29 40.73 -33.84 2.18
N ALA A 30 40.61 -34.20 3.45
CA ALA A 30 39.43 -33.91 4.27
C ALA A 30 39.13 -32.42 4.45
N PHE A 31 40.16 -31.56 4.40
CA PHE A 31 40.08 -30.12 4.56
C PHE A 31 40.12 -29.35 3.24
N MET A 32 40.02 -30.06 2.12
CA MET A 32 40.08 -29.49 0.79
C MET A 32 38.72 -29.54 0.10
N VAL A 33 38.36 -28.44 -0.56
CA VAL A 33 37.16 -28.32 -1.39
C VAL A 33 37.59 -28.18 -2.85
N THR A 34 37.09 -29.07 -3.70
CA THR A 34 37.29 -29.00 -5.16
C THR A 34 36.06 -28.38 -5.80
N VAL A 35 36.28 -27.29 -6.55
CA VAL A 35 35.22 -26.58 -7.29
C VAL A 35 35.09 -27.12 -8.71
N GLU A 36 34.05 -26.71 -9.45
CA GLU A 36 33.72 -27.25 -10.79
C GLU A 36 34.81 -27.03 -11.85
N CYS A 37 35.72 -26.06 -11.66
CA CYS A 37 36.88 -25.84 -12.53
C CYS A 37 38.15 -26.58 -12.06
N ASP A 38 37.99 -27.64 -11.26
CA ASP A 38 39.04 -28.50 -10.68
C ASP A 38 40.06 -27.83 -9.75
N HIS A 39 39.97 -26.52 -9.55
CA HIS A 39 40.74 -25.82 -8.52
C HIS A 39 40.38 -26.27 -7.12
N ARG A 40 41.38 -26.26 -6.22
CA ARG A 40 41.26 -26.75 -4.85
C ARG A 40 41.57 -25.65 -3.85
N TYR A 41 40.67 -25.48 -2.90
CA TYR A 41 40.83 -24.54 -1.80
C TYR A 41 40.88 -25.30 -0.49
N CYS A 42 41.68 -24.84 0.47
CA CYS A 42 41.48 -25.27 1.85
C CYS A 42 40.18 -24.67 2.41
N ALA A 43 39.60 -25.32 3.42
CA ALA A 43 38.33 -24.94 4.03
C ALA A 43 38.30 -23.46 4.48
N ASP A 44 39.38 -22.96 5.08
CA ASP A 44 39.47 -21.58 5.57
C ASP A 44 39.49 -20.55 4.44
N CYS A 45 40.21 -20.82 3.36
CA CYS A 45 40.31 -19.91 2.22
C CYS A 45 38.98 -19.81 1.48
N ILE A 46 38.29 -20.94 1.27
CA ILE A 46 37.00 -20.92 0.58
C ILE A 46 35.89 -20.35 1.46
N LYS A 47 35.90 -20.60 2.77
CA LYS A 47 35.00 -19.92 3.73
C LYS A 47 35.22 -18.41 3.66
N THR A 48 36.48 -17.97 3.69
CA THR A 48 36.84 -16.54 3.59
C THR A 48 36.33 -15.91 2.31
N LEU A 49 36.47 -16.59 1.16
CA LEU A 49 35.94 -16.12 -0.13
C LEU A 49 34.42 -15.86 -0.07
N PHE A 50 33.66 -16.77 0.53
CA PHE A 50 32.22 -16.58 0.70
C PHE A 50 31.91 -15.43 1.67
N MET A 51 32.58 -15.34 2.81
CA MET A 51 32.34 -14.27 3.79
C MET A 51 32.80 -12.89 3.31
N GLN A 52 33.73 -12.81 2.35
CA GLN A 52 34.06 -11.57 1.68
C GLN A 52 32.94 -11.13 0.73
N SER A 53 32.31 -12.07 0.01
CA SER A 53 31.17 -11.75 -0.86
C SER A 53 29.94 -11.23 -0.11
N THR A 54 29.80 -11.52 1.19
CA THR A 54 28.72 -10.94 2.01
C THR A 54 28.99 -9.49 2.43
N LYS A 55 30.21 -8.99 2.24
CA LYS A 55 30.62 -7.62 2.58
C LYS A 55 30.77 -6.74 1.34
N ASP A 56 31.07 -7.36 0.20
CA ASP A 56 31.27 -6.68 -1.07
C ASP A 56 30.36 -7.31 -2.14
N GLU A 57 29.35 -6.56 -2.57
CA GLU A 57 28.40 -6.97 -3.61
C GLU A 57 29.09 -7.25 -4.96
N GLY A 58 30.23 -6.61 -5.25
CA GLY A 58 31.02 -6.85 -6.46
C GLY A 58 31.68 -8.23 -6.51
N LEU A 59 31.90 -8.84 -5.34
CA LEU A 59 32.39 -10.21 -5.21
C LEU A 59 31.27 -11.25 -5.20
N TYR A 60 30.00 -10.80 -5.24
CA TYR A 60 28.84 -11.67 -5.25
C TYR A 60 28.35 -11.95 -6.70
N PRO A 61 27.99 -13.19 -7.04
CA PRO A 61 28.19 -14.41 -6.26
C PRO A 61 29.68 -14.84 -6.25
N PRO A 62 30.14 -15.60 -5.22
CA PRO A 62 31.48 -16.18 -5.19
C PRO A 62 31.79 -16.99 -6.43
N LYS A 63 32.92 -16.71 -7.10
CA LYS A 63 33.30 -17.35 -8.37
C LYS A 63 34.73 -17.87 -8.31
N CYS A 64 34.99 -18.95 -9.04
CA CYS A 64 36.34 -19.39 -9.43
C CYS A 64 36.38 -19.57 -10.94
N CYS A 65 37.37 -18.97 -11.61
CA CYS A 65 37.47 -19.00 -13.09
C CYS A 65 36.18 -18.55 -13.79
N ARG A 66 35.52 -17.52 -13.23
CA ARG A 66 34.22 -16.98 -13.68
C ARG A 66 33.00 -17.89 -13.45
N ASN A 67 33.19 -19.10 -12.94
CA ASN A 67 32.10 -20.00 -12.60
C ASN A 67 31.66 -19.79 -11.14
N PRO A 68 30.36 -19.55 -10.88
CA PRO A 68 29.84 -19.46 -9.52
C PRO A 68 30.09 -20.74 -8.73
N ILE A 69 30.47 -20.60 -7.46
CA ILE A 69 30.69 -21.73 -6.56
C ILE A 69 29.39 -21.97 -5.77
N PRO A 70 28.77 -23.16 -5.86
CA PRO A 70 27.56 -23.46 -5.09
C PRO A 70 27.84 -23.50 -3.57
N LEU A 71 26.96 -22.89 -2.76
CA LEU A 71 27.05 -22.90 -1.29
C LEU A 71 27.15 -24.33 -0.72
N ALA A 72 26.45 -25.30 -1.33
CA ALA A 72 26.46 -26.70 -0.90
C ALA A 72 27.86 -27.34 -0.83
N LYS A 73 28.83 -26.86 -1.62
CA LYS A 73 30.22 -27.35 -1.58
C LYS A 73 30.97 -26.90 -0.33
N VAL A 74 30.55 -25.77 0.24
CA VAL A 74 31.20 -25.10 1.37
C VAL A 74 30.44 -25.23 2.68
N ALA A 75 29.13 -25.46 2.63
CA ALA A 75 28.24 -25.42 3.78
C ALA A 75 28.70 -26.31 4.96
N LYS A 76 29.31 -27.48 4.67
CA LYS A 76 29.86 -28.38 5.70
C LYS A 76 31.05 -27.81 6.49
N HIS A 77 31.66 -26.73 6.01
CA HIS A 77 32.80 -26.04 6.61
C HIS A 77 32.40 -24.67 7.21
N MET A 78 31.12 -24.32 7.13
CA MET A 78 30.55 -23.10 7.70
C MET A 78 29.79 -23.44 8.98
N ASP A 79 29.85 -22.52 9.94
CA ASP A 79 28.97 -22.62 11.10
C ASP A 79 27.59 -22.03 10.78
N VAL A 80 26.65 -22.17 11.73
CA VAL A 80 25.26 -21.70 11.57
C VAL A 80 25.20 -20.18 11.35
N ASN A 81 26.11 -19.41 11.96
CA ASN A 81 26.11 -17.95 11.84
C ASN A 81 26.67 -17.51 10.48
N ASP A 82 27.70 -18.19 9.97
CA ASP A 82 28.24 -17.94 8.62
C ASP A 82 27.15 -18.19 7.56
N LEU A 83 26.45 -19.31 7.66
CA LEU A 83 25.37 -19.68 6.73
C LEU A 83 24.25 -18.64 6.76
N ALA A 84 23.77 -18.28 7.95
CA ALA A 84 22.74 -17.26 8.10
C ALA A 84 23.20 -15.89 7.55
N THR A 85 24.47 -15.53 7.75
CA THR A 85 25.04 -14.28 7.21
C THR A 85 25.05 -14.29 5.68
N PHE A 86 25.47 -15.40 5.07
CA PHE A 86 25.50 -15.55 3.62
C PHE A 86 24.10 -15.60 3.00
N GLU A 87 23.14 -16.23 3.67
CA GLU A 87 21.73 -16.25 3.25
C GLU A 87 21.10 -14.85 3.33
N LEU A 88 21.35 -14.10 4.41
CA LEU A 88 20.89 -12.72 4.54
C LEU A 88 21.47 -11.82 3.44
N ALA A 89 22.78 -11.91 3.17
CA ALA A 89 23.41 -11.17 2.08
C ALA A 89 22.83 -11.57 0.71
N THR A 90 22.53 -12.86 0.51
CA THR A 90 21.87 -13.34 -0.71
C THR A 90 20.48 -12.72 -0.89
N ILE A 91 19.69 -12.61 0.18
CA ILE A 91 18.37 -11.96 0.15
C ILE A 91 18.54 -10.46 -0.11
N GLU A 92 19.48 -9.81 0.59
CA GLU A 92 19.77 -8.39 0.44
C GLU A 92 20.10 -8.04 -1.00
N TYR A 93 21.08 -8.71 -1.61
CA TYR A 93 21.52 -8.41 -2.96
C TYR A 93 20.45 -8.68 -4.02
N LYS A 94 19.60 -9.70 -3.81
CA LYS A 94 18.44 -9.98 -4.68
C LYS A 94 17.28 -9.01 -4.47
N THR A 95 17.23 -8.29 -3.36
CA THR A 95 16.17 -7.33 -3.06
C THR A 95 16.43 -6.04 -3.82
N HIS A 96 15.48 -5.62 -4.66
CA HIS A 96 15.62 -4.41 -5.48
C HIS A 96 15.40 -3.13 -4.65
N ASN A 97 14.30 -3.05 -3.91
CA ASN A 97 13.99 -1.91 -3.04
C ASN A 97 14.39 -2.22 -1.59
N ARG A 98 15.70 -2.25 -1.34
CA ARG A 98 16.27 -2.60 -0.04
C ARG A 98 15.81 -1.61 1.04
N THR A 99 15.62 -2.11 2.24
CA THR A 99 15.27 -1.26 3.40
C THR A 99 16.26 -1.55 4.50
N TYR A 100 16.96 -0.52 4.94
CA TYR A 100 17.91 -0.59 6.04
C TYR A 100 17.30 0.06 7.27
N CYS A 101 17.76 -0.35 8.44
CA CYS A 101 17.35 0.27 9.69
C CYS A 101 17.69 1.77 9.69
N SER A 102 16.68 2.62 9.89
CA SER A 102 16.84 4.09 10.00
C SER A 102 17.66 4.54 11.20
N ASN A 103 17.93 3.66 12.16
CA ASN A 103 18.89 3.94 13.22
C ASN A 103 20.32 3.86 12.66
N HIS A 104 20.99 5.01 12.58
CA HIS A 104 22.35 5.13 12.05
C HIS A 104 23.40 4.27 12.77
N ASN A 105 23.20 3.95 14.05
CA ASN A 105 24.11 3.06 14.80
C ASN A 105 23.87 1.58 14.49
N CYS A 106 22.74 1.24 13.88
CA CYS A 106 22.37 -0.13 13.53
C CYS A 106 22.60 -0.39 12.04
N GLY A 107 21.93 0.35 11.15
CA GLY A 107 22.10 0.23 9.70
C GLY A 107 21.82 -1.14 9.08
N VAL A 108 21.34 -2.12 9.86
CA VAL A 108 21.13 -3.51 9.41
C VAL A 108 20.03 -3.57 8.34
N PHE A 109 20.26 -4.38 7.30
CA PHE A 109 19.25 -4.71 6.29
C PHE A 109 18.04 -5.40 6.91
N ILE A 110 16.84 -4.91 6.59
CA ILE A 110 15.57 -5.48 7.03
C ILE A 110 14.98 -6.30 5.89
N VAL A 111 14.91 -7.61 6.10
CA VAL A 111 14.33 -8.56 5.13
C VAL A 111 12.87 -8.20 4.79
N PRO A 112 12.41 -8.43 3.54
CA PRO A 112 11.04 -8.10 3.13
C PRO A 112 9.94 -8.72 4.00
N SER A 113 10.18 -9.91 4.58
CA SER A 113 9.24 -10.57 5.49
C SER A 113 8.98 -9.79 6.78
N ASN A 114 9.88 -8.89 7.17
CA ASN A 114 9.74 -8.03 8.34
C ASN A 114 9.12 -6.67 8.00
N ILE A 115 8.58 -6.51 6.79
CA ILE A 115 7.87 -5.32 6.33
C ILE A 115 6.37 -5.62 6.30
N GLY A 116 5.61 -4.94 7.15
CA GLY A 116 4.17 -5.10 7.21
C GLY A 116 3.48 -4.68 5.92
N ALA A 117 2.76 -5.61 5.29
CA ALA A 117 1.97 -5.34 4.09
C ALA A 117 0.94 -4.22 4.34
N GLY A 118 0.82 -3.29 3.39
CA GLY A 118 -0.09 -2.13 3.45
C GLY A 118 0.35 -1.00 4.40
N THR A 119 1.07 -1.29 5.48
CA THR A 119 1.58 -0.25 6.39
C THR A 119 2.98 0.24 6.01
N HIS A 120 3.72 -0.53 5.22
CA HIS A 120 5.13 -0.26 4.88
C HIS A 120 6.03 -0.09 6.12
N ARG A 121 5.63 -0.72 7.25
CA ARG A 121 6.39 -0.70 8.50
C ARG A 121 7.45 -1.79 8.48
N ALA A 122 8.71 -1.41 8.40
CA ALA A 122 9.85 -2.31 8.50
C ALA A 122 10.37 -2.36 9.95
N THR A 123 10.24 -3.50 10.62
CA THR A 123 10.69 -3.68 12.00
C THR A 123 12.10 -4.26 12.03
N CYS A 124 13.06 -3.53 12.59
CA CYS A 124 14.43 -4.01 12.69
C CYS A 124 14.52 -5.17 13.71
N PRO A 125 15.02 -6.36 13.32
CA PRO A 125 15.14 -7.49 14.25
C PRO A 125 16.26 -7.30 15.28
N GLN A 126 17.21 -6.40 15.03
CA GLN A 126 18.41 -6.24 15.86
C GLN A 126 18.22 -5.20 16.98
N CYS A 127 17.59 -4.06 16.67
CA CYS A 127 17.38 -2.97 17.65
C CYS A 127 15.91 -2.57 17.84
N GLY A 128 14.95 -3.23 17.18
CA GLY A 128 13.52 -2.95 17.30
C GLY A 128 13.06 -1.61 16.68
N THR A 129 13.96 -0.85 16.05
CA THR A 129 13.59 0.43 15.42
C THR A 129 12.67 0.20 14.22
N ASN A 130 11.57 0.94 14.16
CA ASN A 130 10.64 0.92 13.05
C ASN A 130 11.06 1.93 11.97
N THR A 131 11.19 1.46 10.75
CA THR A 131 11.58 2.24 9.57
C THR A 131 10.44 2.22 8.55
N CYS A 132 10.19 3.34 7.87
CA CYS A 132 9.26 3.39 6.75
C CYS A 132 9.93 2.80 5.51
N ALA A 133 9.35 1.77 4.91
CA ALA A 133 9.89 1.13 3.71
C ALA A 133 9.76 2.00 2.44
N ILE A 134 8.97 3.08 2.49
CA ILE A 134 8.81 4.04 1.40
C ILE A 134 9.95 5.07 1.44
N CYS A 135 9.95 5.96 2.45
CA CYS A 135 10.93 7.05 2.54
C CYS A 135 12.26 6.68 3.22
N LYS A 136 12.39 5.44 3.73
CA LYS A 136 13.58 4.92 4.44
C LYS A 136 13.94 5.65 5.75
N ASN A 137 13.12 6.59 6.18
CA ASN A 137 13.24 7.29 7.45
C ASN A 137 12.54 6.54 8.59
N ARG A 138 12.65 7.08 9.81
CA ARG A 138 11.92 6.56 10.98
C ARG A 138 10.42 6.48 10.69
N TYR A 139 9.80 5.38 11.09
CA TYR A 139 8.39 5.13 10.81
C TYR A 139 7.45 6.16 11.46
N HIS A 140 6.46 6.61 10.69
CA HIS A 140 5.44 7.60 11.10
C HIS A 140 4.11 6.92 11.43
N ASN A 141 3.74 6.90 12.72
CA ASN A 141 2.61 6.10 13.23
C ASN A 141 1.21 6.63 12.92
N LYS A 142 1.07 7.93 12.63
CA LYS A 142 -0.24 8.61 12.56
C LYS A 142 -0.46 9.38 11.27
N THR A 143 0.55 9.49 10.44
CA THR A 143 0.51 10.23 9.18
C THR A 143 0.92 9.30 8.07
N ASP A 144 0.33 9.48 6.90
CA ASP A 144 0.80 8.81 5.70
C ASP A 144 2.23 9.25 5.37
N CYS A 145 2.94 8.46 4.56
CA CYS A 145 4.27 8.85 4.12
C CYS A 145 4.16 10.02 3.15
N PRO A 146 4.86 11.15 3.39
CA PRO A 146 4.84 12.28 2.44
C PRO A 146 5.45 11.90 1.08
N ASP A 147 6.38 10.95 1.08
CA ASP A 147 7.07 10.44 -0.11
C ASP A 147 6.39 9.21 -0.71
N ASP A 148 5.15 8.88 -0.32
CA ASP A 148 4.39 7.81 -0.95
C ASP A 148 3.95 8.24 -2.36
N PRO A 149 4.54 7.66 -3.43
CA PRO A 149 4.23 8.08 -4.79
C PRO A 149 2.78 7.75 -5.16
N SER A 150 2.20 6.68 -4.60
CA SER A 150 0.81 6.31 -4.88
C SER A 150 -0.18 7.27 -4.24
N LEU A 151 0.12 7.74 -3.02
CA LEU A 151 -0.67 8.76 -2.35
C LEU A 151 -0.54 10.12 -3.04
N GLN A 152 0.68 10.48 -3.48
CA GLN A 152 0.91 11.70 -4.26
C GLN A 152 0.10 11.68 -5.56
N GLN A 153 0.18 10.60 -6.35
CA GLN A 153 -0.62 10.42 -7.56
C GLN A 153 -2.13 10.50 -7.29
N THR A 154 -2.60 9.88 -6.20
CA THR A 154 -4.01 9.94 -5.81
C THR A 154 -4.44 11.37 -5.50
N ARG A 155 -3.60 12.15 -4.81
CA ARG A 155 -3.85 13.56 -4.49
C ARG A 155 -3.78 14.46 -5.73
N GLU A 156 -2.86 14.19 -6.64
CA GLU A 156 -2.76 14.90 -7.92
C GLU A 156 -3.98 14.65 -8.81
N LEU A 157 -4.41 13.39 -8.93
CA LEU A 157 -5.63 13.03 -9.63
C LEU A 157 -6.85 13.70 -8.99
N ALA A 158 -6.94 13.69 -7.66
CA ALA A 158 -8.00 14.37 -6.94
C ALA A 158 -8.05 15.86 -7.30
N ARG A 159 -6.91 16.56 -7.28
CA ARG A 159 -6.83 17.98 -7.68
C ARG A 159 -7.22 18.19 -9.14
N ALA A 160 -6.72 17.36 -10.05
CA ALA A 160 -7.02 17.44 -11.48
C ALA A 160 -8.52 17.24 -11.77
N MET A 161 -9.19 16.39 -10.99
CA MET A 161 -10.63 16.12 -11.09
C MET A 161 -11.49 17.08 -10.25
N GLY A 162 -10.88 18.06 -9.56
CA GLY A 162 -11.59 18.99 -8.67
C GLY A 162 -12.15 18.34 -7.40
N TRP A 163 -11.68 17.15 -7.03
CA TRP A 163 -12.06 16.46 -5.79
C TRP A 163 -11.41 17.12 -4.57
N GLN A 164 -12.15 17.16 -3.47
CA GLN A 164 -11.71 17.81 -2.24
C GLN A 164 -11.26 16.80 -1.19
N THR A 165 -10.38 17.21 -0.28
CA THR A 165 -9.96 16.41 0.87
C THR A 165 -10.58 16.93 2.16
N CYS A 166 -11.10 16.03 2.98
CA CYS A 166 -11.54 16.38 4.34
C CYS A 166 -10.36 16.90 5.17
N PHE A 167 -10.48 18.08 5.76
CA PHE A 167 -9.43 18.69 6.59
C PHE A 167 -9.09 17.88 7.85
N THR A 168 -10.02 17.07 8.36
CA THR A 168 -9.81 16.29 9.59
C THR A 168 -9.16 14.93 9.32
N CYS A 169 -9.66 14.16 8.33
CA CYS A 169 -9.23 12.78 8.11
C CYS A 169 -8.52 12.55 6.77
N SER A 170 -8.30 13.61 5.99
CA SER A 170 -7.64 13.57 4.67
C SER A 170 -8.30 12.68 3.61
N ARG A 171 -9.52 12.18 3.87
CA ARG A 171 -10.29 11.41 2.89
C ARG A 171 -10.62 12.30 1.69
N VAL A 172 -10.30 11.81 0.49
CA VAL A 172 -10.73 12.43 -0.77
C VAL A 172 -12.22 12.18 -0.95
N VAL A 173 -12.95 13.23 -1.29
CA VAL A 173 -14.38 13.23 -1.55
C VAL A 173 -14.66 13.84 -2.92
N GLN A 174 -15.66 13.27 -3.58
CA GLN A 174 -16.22 13.82 -4.81
C GLN A 174 -17.63 14.35 -4.49
N LEU A 175 -17.93 15.56 -4.96
CA LEU A 175 -19.28 16.11 -5.01
C LEU A 175 -19.76 15.96 -6.45
N ARG A 176 -20.92 15.34 -6.65
CA ARG A 176 -21.50 15.16 -7.99
C ARG A 176 -22.36 16.35 -8.40
N SER A 177 -23.26 16.77 -7.53
CA SER A 177 -24.24 17.83 -7.76
C SER A 177 -24.70 18.37 -6.39
N GLY A 178 -25.30 19.56 -6.34
CA GLY A 178 -25.77 20.19 -5.09
C GLY A 178 -24.87 21.28 -4.52
N CYS A 179 -25.07 21.61 -3.23
CA CYS A 179 -24.38 22.72 -2.57
C CYS A 179 -22.95 22.38 -2.14
N ASN A 180 -22.17 23.39 -1.79
CA ASN A 180 -20.77 23.23 -1.40
C ASN A 180 -20.59 22.70 0.04
N HIS A 181 -21.67 22.46 0.79
CA HIS A 181 -21.61 21.88 2.14
C HIS A 181 -21.39 20.37 2.06
N MET A 182 -20.29 19.89 2.62
CA MET A 182 -19.95 18.47 2.66
C MET A 182 -19.89 17.98 4.10
N THR A 183 -20.51 16.83 4.37
CA THR A 183 -20.35 16.08 5.63
C THR A 183 -19.53 14.83 5.37
N CYS A 184 -18.31 14.79 5.91
CA CYS A 184 -17.44 13.61 5.84
C CYS A 184 -18.05 12.46 6.67
N PRO A 185 -17.85 11.18 6.30
CA PRO A 185 -18.17 10.05 7.18
C PRO A 185 -17.50 10.07 8.56
N CYS A 186 -16.44 10.87 8.75
CA CYS A 186 -15.84 11.09 10.08
C CYS A 186 -16.57 12.14 10.93
N GLY A 187 -17.65 12.75 10.41
CA GLY A 187 -18.46 13.78 11.09
C GLY A 187 -18.02 15.22 10.83
N ALA A 188 -16.89 15.44 10.15
CA ALA A 188 -16.43 16.80 9.82
C ALA A 188 -17.29 17.44 8.73
N GLU A 189 -17.70 18.69 8.93
CA GLU A 189 -18.43 19.50 7.95
C GLU A 189 -17.50 20.56 7.34
N PHE A 190 -17.42 20.60 6.02
CA PHE A 190 -16.47 21.46 5.30
C PHE A 190 -17.01 21.95 3.96
N CYS A 191 -16.40 23.02 3.44
CA CYS A 191 -16.68 23.53 2.11
C CYS A 191 -15.98 22.67 1.05
N TYR A 192 -16.71 22.20 0.04
CA TYR A 192 -16.13 21.42 -1.06
C TYR A 192 -15.11 22.23 -1.89
N VAL A 193 -15.32 23.54 -2.02
CA VAL A 193 -14.46 24.40 -2.85
C VAL A 193 -13.06 24.55 -2.25
N CYS A 194 -12.97 24.84 -0.96
CA CYS A 194 -11.70 25.18 -0.31
C CYS A 194 -11.23 24.19 0.76
N GLY A 195 -12.07 23.23 1.17
CA GLY A 195 -11.73 22.20 2.15
C GLY A 195 -11.75 22.67 3.62
N THR A 196 -11.99 23.96 3.89
CA THR A 196 -12.06 24.50 5.25
C THR A 196 -13.38 24.16 5.94
N GLN A 197 -13.41 24.25 7.27
CA GLN A 197 -14.61 24.05 8.07
C GLN A 197 -15.78 24.90 7.53
N TRP A 198 -16.98 24.31 7.52
CA TRP A 198 -18.16 24.97 6.96
C TRP A 198 -18.47 26.29 7.69
N LYS A 199 -18.80 27.33 6.93
CA LYS A 199 -19.01 28.72 7.39
C LYS A 199 -17.77 29.46 7.93
N GLU A 200 -16.58 28.88 7.83
CA GLU A 200 -15.30 29.55 8.11
C GLU A 200 -14.59 30.05 6.82
N CYS A 201 -15.32 30.14 5.71
CA CYS A 201 -14.81 30.63 4.42
C CYS A 201 -15.81 31.59 3.75
N ASN A 202 -15.30 32.42 2.85
CA ASN A 202 -16.10 33.33 2.00
C ASN A 202 -16.52 32.70 0.65
N CYS A 203 -16.41 31.38 0.51
CA CYS A 203 -16.88 30.69 -0.69
C CYS A 203 -18.41 30.76 -0.78
N GLU A 204 -18.93 30.82 -2.01
CA GLU A 204 -20.37 30.74 -2.23
C GLU A 204 -20.92 29.41 -1.69
N ALA A 205 -22.10 29.46 -1.06
CA ALA A 205 -22.72 28.28 -0.46
C ALA A 205 -23.11 27.22 -1.51
N ALA A 206 -23.37 27.64 -2.75
CA ALA A 206 -23.72 26.76 -3.84
C ALA A 206 -23.18 27.29 -5.18
N ASP A 207 -22.79 26.36 -6.05
CA ASP A 207 -22.45 26.62 -7.45
C ASP A 207 -23.73 26.47 -8.30
N PRO A 208 -24.21 27.51 -8.99
CA PRO A 208 -25.47 27.46 -9.75
C PRO A 208 -25.52 26.30 -10.75
N ASN A 209 -24.41 25.99 -11.42
CA ASN A 209 -24.37 24.90 -12.40
C ASN A 209 -24.63 23.55 -11.72
N ARG A 210 -24.09 23.33 -10.52
CA ARG A 210 -24.31 22.09 -9.76
C ARG A 210 -25.71 21.99 -9.17
N ILE A 211 -26.36 23.14 -8.90
CA ILE A 211 -27.76 23.17 -8.50
C ILE A 211 -28.67 22.84 -9.70
N GLU A 212 -28.33 23.32 -10.90
CA GLU A 212 -29.04 22.98 -12.14
C GLU A 212 -28.90 21.48 -12.46
N GLU A 213 -27.68 20.93 -12.45
CA GLU A 213 -27.45 19.48 -12.61
C GLU A 213 -28.26 18.69 -11.59
N ARG A 214 -28.31 19.15 -10.33
CA ARG A 214 -29.10 18.50 -9.29
C ARG A 214 -30.60 18.55 -9.58
N ALA A 215 -31.10 19.68 -10.08
CA ALA A 215 -32.50 19.82 -10.47
C ALA A 215 -32.84 18.86 -11.61
N GLU A 216 -31.97 18.74 -12.61
CA GLU A 216 -32.14 17.78 -13.69
C GLU A 216 -32.17 16.33 -13.19
N GLU A 217 -31.27 15.95 -12.27
CA GLU A 217 -31.25 14.63 -11.65
C GLU A 217 -32.56 14.31 -10.92
N ILE A 218 -33.10 15.26 -10.16
CA ILE A 218 -34.37 15.11 -9.44
C ILE A 218 -35.53 14.94 -10.42
N VAL A 219 -35.63 15.79 -11.45
CA VAL A 219 -36.70 15.68 -12.45
C VAL A 219 -36.59 14.38 -13.24
N GLN A 220 -35.38 13.97 -13.59
CA GLN A 220 -35.15 12.69 -14.26
C GLN A 220 -35.57 11.50 -13.39
N ARG A 221 -35.36 11.59 -12.07
CA ARG A 221 -35.73 10.54 -11.11
C ARG A 221 -37.24 10.48 -10.87
N ASP A 222 -37.86 11.64 -10.63
CA ASP A 222 -39.24 11.73 -10.14
C ASP A 222 -40.27 11.85 -11.28
N ALA A 223 -39.85 12.32 -12.45
CA ALA A 223 -40.73 12.61 -13.59
C ALA A 223 -40.04 12.33 -14.96
N ALA A 224 -39.47 11.14 -15.13
CA ALA A 224 -38.65 10.75 -16.29
C ALA A 224 -39.34 10.87 -17.67
N HIS A 225 -40.68 10.83 -17.73
CA HIS A 225 -41.47 10.71 -18.96
C HIS A 225 -42.22 11.99 -19.37
N LEU A 226 -41.86 13.14 -18.82
CA LEU A 226 -42.46 14.42 -19.21
C LEU A 226 -42.11 14.83 -20.65
N ALA A 227 -43.01 15.58 -21.30
CA ALA A 227 -42.71 16.19 -22.59
C ALA A 227 -41.57 17.23 -22.45
N PRO A 228 -40.78 17.52 -23.51
CA PRO A 228 -39.60 18.38 -23.38
C PRO A 228 -39.88 19.78 -22.80
N ALA A 229 -41.02 20.40 -23.15
CA ALA A 229 -41.39 21.71 -22.62
C ALA A 229 -41.73 21.66 -21.11
N GLU A 230 -42.53 20.67 -20.71
CA GLU A 230 -42.92 20.44 -19.31
C GLU A 230 -41.71 20.06 -18.45
N ARG A 231 -40.79 19.25 -19.00
CA ARG A 231 -39.54 18.89 -18.32
C ARG A 231 -38.70 20.13 -18.03
N ARG A 232 -38.54 21.04 -18.99
CA ARG A 232 -37.79 22.29 -18.79
C ARG A 232 -38.43 23.16 -17.71
N GLN A 233 -39.75 23.31 -17.73
CA GLN A 233 -40.46 24.06 -16.69
C GLN A 233 -40.25 23.42 -15.31
N ARG A 234 -40.38 22.10 -15.21
CA ARG A 234 -40.19 21.40 -13.94
C ARG A 234 -38.75 21.48 -13.42
N VAL A 235 -37.75 21.42 -14.29
CA VAL A 235 -36.33 21.63 -13.91
C VAL A 235 -36.14 23.03 -13.36
N HIS A 236 -36.70 24.05 -14.01
CA HIS A 236 -36.61 25.43 -13.54
C HIS A 236 -37.27 25.64 -12.18
N GLU A 237 -38.45 25.04 -11.95
CA GLU A 237 -39.12 25.06 -10.63
C GLU A 237 -38.24 24.43 -9.54
N VAL A 238 -37.72 23.21 -9.79
CA VAL A 238 -36.86 22.50 -8.83
C VAL A 238 -35.57 23.27 -8.59
N PHE A 239 -34.98 23.87 -9.62
CA PHE A 239 -33.79 24.71 -9.52
C PHE A 239 -34.02 25.88 -8.55
N ASN A 240 -35.10 26.64 -8.72
CA ASN A 240 -35.44 27.77 -7.86
C ASN A 240 -35.65 27.31 -6.40
N GLU A 241 -36.38 26.21 -6.20
CA GLU A 241 -36.59 25.65 -4.86
C GLU A 241 -35.29 25.21 -4.19
N LEU A 242 -34.37 24.60 -4.94
CA LEU A 242 -33.04 24.24 -4.44
C LEU A 242 -32.19 25.48 -4.16
N GLN A 243 -32.21 26.49 -5.03
CA GLN A 243 -31.45 27.72 -4.82
C GLN A 243 -31.88 28.45 -3.55
N GLU A 244 -33.15 28.37 -3.15
CA GLU A 244 -33.63 28.93 -1.88
C GLU A 244 -33.37 28.02 -0.68
N ASN A 245 -33.38 26.70 -0.87
CA ASN A 245 -33.36 25.72 0.23
C ASN A 245 -32.10 24.82 0.27
N HIS A 246 -31.02 25.19 -0.41
CA HIS A 246 -29.81 24.36 -0.51
C HIS A 246 -29.05 24.20 0.81
N GLU A 247 -29.24 25.09 1.79
CA GLU A 247 -28.81 24.92 3.19
C GLU A 247 -29.86 24.17 4.03
N CYS A 248 -30.52 23.15 3.45
CA CYS A 248 -31.59 22.45 4.14
C CYS A 248 -31.08 21.72 5.38
N VAL A 249 -31.35 22.28 6.56
CA VAL A 249 -31.27 21.54 7.82
C VAL A 249 -32.42 20.53 7.79
N HIS A 250 -32.11 19.26 7.57
CA HIS A 250 -33.07 18.16 7.40
C HIS A 250 -33.86 17.80 8.68
N SER A 251 -34.11 18.78 9.56
CA SER A 251 -34.94 18.70 10.76
C SER A 251 -36.45 18.61 10.47
N ARG A 252 -36.86 18.75 9.20
CA ARG A 252 -38.28 18.81 8.76
C ARG A 252 -38.80 17.49 8.18
N ARG A 253 -40.14 17.40 8.11
CA ARG A 253 -40.92 16.20 7.73
C ARG A 253 -40.53 15.66 6.35
N PHE A 254 -39.85 14.52 6.35
CA PHE A 254 -39.70 13.71 5.15
C PHE A 254 -41.05 13.14 4.72
N GLN A 255 -41.31 13.14 3.42
CA GLN A 255 -42.43 12.40 2.85
C GLN A 255 -42.01 10.97 2.53
N ARG A 256 -42.90 10.02 2.80
CA ARG A 256 -42.69 8.61 2.47
C ARG A 256 -43.17 8.37 1.05
N ILE A 257 -42.24 7.98 0.17
CA ILE A 257 -42.54 7.62 -1.21
C ILE A 257 -42.63 6.10 -1.30
N THR A 258 -43.79 5.59 -1.71
CA THR A 258 -44.06 4.15 -1.93
C THR A 258 -44.23 3.81 -3.40
N ASP A 259 -44.70 4.77 -4.20
CA ASP A 259 -45.03 4.58 -5.61
C ASP A 259 -43.87 5.01 -6.52
N GLY A 260 -43.86 4.53 -7.76
CA GLY A 260 -42.81 4.88 -8.73
C GLY A 260 -41.44 4.23 -8.46
N ALA A 261 -41.39 3.16 -7.65
CA ALA A 261 -40.15 2.44 -7.40
C ALA A 261 -39.57 1.89 -8.72
N PRO A 262 -38.31 2.21 -9.07
CA PRO A 262 -37.64 1.57 -10.20
C PRO A 262 -37.62 0.05 -10.02
N ARG A 263 -37.48 -0.73 -11.10
CA ARG A 263 -37.32 -2.22 -11.02
C ARG A 263 -36.24 -2.65 -10.02
N ARG A 264 -35.23 -1.80 -9.82
CA ARG A 264 -34.12 -2.03 -8.89
C ARG A 264 -34.31 -1.39 -7.50
N GLY A 265 -35.52 -0.96 -7.15
CA GLY A 265 -35.84 -0.26 -5.89
C GLY A 265 -35.34 1.18 -5.83
N PHE A 266 -35.80 1.91 -4.81
CA PHE A 266 -35.35 3.26 -4.47
C PHE A 266 -33.90 3.22 -3.96
N ARG A 267 -33.05 4.14 -4.41
CA ARG A 267 -31.66 4.26 -3.93
C ARG A 267 -31.59 5.34 -2.84
N CYS A 268 -31.01 5.00 -1.69
CA CYS A 268 -30.63 5.97 -0.67
C CYS A 268 -29.40 6.76 -1.17
N GLU A 269 -29.46 8.09 -1.13
CA GLU A 269 -28.37 8.95 -1.62
C GLU A 269 -27.19 9.06 -0.63
N PHE A 270 -27.36 8.60 0.61
CA PHE A 270 -26.32 8.65 1.65
C PHE A 270 -25.54 7.34 1.80
N CYS A 271 -26.17 6.20 1.54
CA CYS A 271 -25.53 4.89 1.72
C CYS A 271 -25.60 3.99 0.50
N ASP A 272 -26.19 4.46 -0.60
CA ASP A 272 -26.40 3.71 -1.85
C ASP A 272 -27.23 2.43 -1.74
N ALA A 273 -27.71 2.08 -0.54
CA ALA A 273 -28.56 0.93 -0.33
C ALA A 273 -29.87 1.08 -1.09
N ARG A 274 -30.34 -0.05 -1.64
CA ARG A 274 -31.60 -0.13 -2.37
C ARG A 274 -32.72 -0.58 -1.44
N HIS A 275 -33.85 0.12 -1.51
CA HIS A 275 -35.03 -0.14 -0.73
C HIS A 275 -36.23 -0.33 -1.66
N HIS A 276 -36.95 -1.44 -1.49
CA HIS A 276 -38.04 -1.81 -2.41
C HIS A 276 -39.44 -1.44 -1.88
N LYS A 277 -39.56 -1.16 -0.57
CA LYS A 277 -40.85 -0.84 0.06
C LYS A 277 -41.18 0.64 0.01
N TYR A 278 -40.22 1.49 0.39
CA TYR A 278 -40.38 2.94 0.40
C TYR A 278 -39.01 3.61 0.51
N ILE A 279 -38.98 4.92 0.25
CA ILE A 279 -37.87 5.81 0.58
C ILE A 279 -38.42 7.09 1.22
N LEU A 280 -37.58 7.80 1.99
CA LEU A 280 -37.95 9.08 2.58
C LEU A 280 -37.36 10.20 1.73
N GLN A 281 -38.20 11.08 1.21
CA GLN A 281 -37.78 12.23 0.43
C GLN A 281 -37.93 13.51 1.26
N CYS A 282 -36.89 14.34 1.29
CA CYS A 282 -37.00 15.67 1.91
C CYS A 282 -37.90 16.58 1.05
N ARG A 283 -38.81 17.31 1.69
CA ARG A 283 -39.75 18.21 1.00
C ARG A 283 -39.13 19.50 0.47
N HIS A 284 -37.90 19.83 0.87
CA HIS A 284 -37.25 21.09 0.52
C HIS A 284 -36.11 20.90 -0.49
N CYS A 285 -35.33 19.83 -0.35
CA CYS A 285 -34.17 19.56 -1.21
C CYS A 285 -34.27 18.25 -1.98
N TYR A 286 -35.43 17.57 -1.91
CA TYR A 286 -35.74 16.35 -2.65
C TYR A 286 -34.74 15.19 -2.47
N VAL A 287 -33.90 15.22 -1.42
CA VAL A 287 -32.96 14.15 -1.13
C VAL A 287 -33.69 12.89 -0.66
N ASN A 288 -33.36 11.76 -1.27
CA ASN A 288 -33.90 10.45 -0.95
C ASN A 288 -32.99 9.72 0.04
N VAL A 289 -33.49 9.43 1.24
CA VAL A 289 -32.74 8.78 2.31
C VAL A 289 -33.51 7.60 2.89
N CYS A 290 -32.79 6.57 3.34
CA CYS A 290 -33.42 5.46 4.05
C CYS A 290 -33.67 5.82 5.52
N GLU A 291 -34.56 5.07 6.17
CA GLU A 291 -34.90 5.28 7.58
C GLU A 291 -33.66 5.25 8.49
N SER A 292 -32.68 4.39 8.20
CA SER A 292 -31.43 4.32 8.98
C SER A 292 -30.56 5.57 8.79
N CYS A 293 -30.39 6.06 7.55
CA CYS A 293 -29.62 7.26 7.30
C CYS A 293 -30.29 8.49 7.92
N ARG A 294 -31.62 8.58 7.85
CA ARG A 294 -32.38 9.65 8.50
C ARG A 294 -32.19 9.69 10.01
N ARG A 295 -32.05 8.54 10.68
CA ARG A 295 -31.92 8.47 12.15
C ARG A 295 -30.50 8.69 12.65
N HIS A 296 -29.50 8.38 11.84
CA HIS A 296 -28.11 8.25 12.32
C HIS A 296 -27.10 9.13 11.56
N ARG A 297 -27.47 9.75 10.44
CA ARG A 297 -26.56 10.55 9.59
C ARG A 297 -27.08 11.97 9.30
N ILE A 298 -28.28 12.26 9.78
CA ILE A 298 -29.05 13.50 9.60
C ILE A 298 -29.54 13.90 10.99
#